data_AF-A0A5K1EWI3-F1
#
_entry.id   AF-A0A5K1EWI3-F1
#
_cell.length_a   1.000
_cell.length_b   1.000
_cell.length_c   1.000
_cell.angle_alpha   90.00
_cell.angle_beta   90.00
_cell.angle_gamma   90.00
#
_symmetry.space_group_name_H-M   'P 1'
#
loop_
_entity.id
_entity.type
_entity.pdbx_description
1 polymer ?
#
loop_
_entity_poly.entity_id
_entity_poly.type
_entity_poly.pdbx_seq_one_letter_code
_entity_poly.pdbx_strand_id
1 'polypeptide(L)'
;FTFLHAPKEMRSKNVEALRTLLALCDVETDSLQDTWNAVLECVSRLEYITSTPAIAATVMQGSNQISRDAVLLSLRELAGKPTEQVFVNSVKLPSDSVVEFFTALCGVSAEELKQTPARVFSLQKLVEISYYNMARIRM
;
A
#
# COMPACT_ATOMS: atom_id res chain seq x y z
N PHE A 1 -9.12 2.67 -11.43
CA PHE A 1 -10.11 2.79 -10.35
C PHE A 1 -9.58 3.48 -9.08
N THR A 2 -8.32 3.31 -8.67
CA THR A 2 -7.78 3.94 -7.43
C THR A 2 -7.25 5.38 -7.59
N PHE A 3 -6.88 5.84 -8.79
CA PHE A 3 -6.36 7.19 -9.09
C PHE A 3 -5.17 7.66 -8.22
N LEU A 4 -4.46 6.74 -7.60
CA LEU A 4 -3.32 7.05 -6.72
C LEU A 4 -2.12 7.70 -7.45
N HIS A 5 -2.06 7.60 -8.78
CA HIS A 5 -1.07 8.28 -9.63
C HIS A 5 -1.44 9.74 -9.92
N ALA A 6 -2.67 10.16 -9.61
CA ALA A 6 -3.17 11.52 -9.81
C ALA A 6 -3.87 12.01 -8.53
N PRO A 7 -3.12 12.35 -7.45
CA PRO A 7 -3.71 12.75 -6.17
C PRO A 7 -4.74 13.89 -6.29
N LYS A 8 -4.53 14.80 -7.25
CA LYS A 8 -5.44 15.90 -7.60
C LYS A 8 -6.87 15.45 -7.93
N GLU A 9 -6.98 14.30 -8.58
CA GLU A 9 -8.26 13.74 -9.03
C GLU A 9 -8.90 12.80 -8.00
N MET A 10 -8.21 12.50 -6.90
CA MET A 10 -8.77 11.68 -5.84
C MET A 10 -10.04 12.30 -5.26
N ARG A 11 -10.99 11.44 -4.90
CA ARG A 11 -12.29 11.75 -4.29
C ARG A 11 -12.62 10.68 -3.25
N SER A 12 -13.67 10.87 -2.46
CA SER A 12 -14.09 9.92 -1.41
C SER A 12 -14.30 8.50 -1.92
N LYS A 13 -14.79 8.31 -3.15
CA LYS A 13 -14.93 6.97 -3.77
C LYS A 13 -13.61 6.22 -3.93
N ASN A 14 -12.49 6.94 -4.10
CA ASN A 14 -11.18 6.32 -4.21
C ASN A 14 -10.70 5.80 -2.86
N VAL A 15 -11.02 6.52 -1.78
CA VAL A 15 -10.75 6.07 -0.40
C VAL A 15 -11.52 4.79 -0.12
N GLU A 16 -12.80 4.73 -0.48
CA GLU A 16 -13.60 3.52 -0.26
C GLU A 16 -13.07 2.33 -1.06
N ALA A 17 -12.67 2.54 -2.31
CA ALA A 17 -12.03 1.48 -3.12
C ALA A 17 -10.74 0.96 -2.47
N LEU A 18 -9.92 1.83 -1.87
CA LEU A 18 -8.73 1.42 -1.12
C LEU A 18 -9.08 0.65 0.15
N ARG A 19 -10.10 1.09 0.88
CA ARG A 19 -10.58 0.39 2.06
C ARG A 19 -11.03 -1.03 1.72
N THR A 20 -11.82 -1.19 0.65
CA THR A 20 -12.25 -2.51 0.17
C THR A 20 -11.05 -3.36 -0.24
N LEU A 21 -10.09 -2.79 -0.98
CA LEU A 21 -8.88 -3.50 -1.40
C LEU A 21 -8.07 -4.03 -0.21
N LEU A 22 -7.85 -3.18 0.81
CA LEU A 22 -7.14 -3.58 2.02
C LEU A 22 -7.92 -4.60 2.85
N ALA A 23 -9.25 -4.52 2.88
CA ALA A 23 -10.09 -5.51 3.54
C ALA A 23 -10.02 -6.89 2.85
N LEU A 24 -9.94 -6.94 1.51
CA LEU A 24 -9.75 -8.19 0.77
C LEU A 24 -8.43 -8.88 1.14
N CYS A 25 -7.38 -8.09 1.43
CA CYS A 25 -6.09 -8.59 1.90
C CYS A 25 -6.14 -9.21 3.31
N ASP A 26 -7.27 -9.17 4.01
CA ASP A 26 -7.47 -9.86 5.30
C ASP A 26 -8.35 -11.10 5.18
N VAL A 27 -9.22 -11.17 4.16
CA VAL A 27 -10.21 -12.24 4.00
C VAL A 27 -9.76 -13.29 2.97
N GLU A 28 -9.16 -12.87 1.85
CA GLU A 28 -8.87 -13.73 0.71
C GLU A 28 -7.41 -13.58 0.24
N THR A 29 -6.46 -13.79 1.15
CA THR A 29 -5.04 -13.56 0.84
C THR A 29 -4.47 -14.52 -0.23
N ASP A 30 -5.10 -15.68 -0.42
CA ASP A 30 -4.62 -16.71 -1.35
C ASP A 30 -5.14 -16.53 -2.79
N SER A 31 -6.20 -15.75 -3.00
CA SER A 31 -6.81 -15.55 -4.32
C SER A 31 -6.18 -14.40 -5.12
N LEU A 32 -5.29 -13.63 -4.51
CA LEU A 32 -4.74 -12.42 -5.12
C LEU A 32 -3.71 -12.74 -6.23
N GLN A 33 -2.86 -13.75 -6.03
CA GLN A 33 -1.84 -14.16 -7.01
C GLN A 33 -1.06 -12.95 -7.60
N ASP A 34 -0.99 -12.82 -8.92
CA ASP A 34 -0.36 -11.71 -9.65
C ASP A 34 -0.91 -10.32 -9.27
N THR A 35 -2.10 -10.25 -8.66
CA THR A 35 -2.73 -9.01 -8.18
C THR A 35 -1.96 -8.38 -7.02
N TRP A 36 -1.06 -9.12 -6.35
CA TRP A 36 -0.21 -8.58 -5.29
C TRP A 36 0.59 -7.36 -5.74
N ASN A 37 1.07 -7.32 -6.98
CA ASN A 37 1.77 -6.15 -7.49
C ASN A 37 0.87 -4.90 -7.47
N ALA A 38 -0.37 -5.01 -7.96
CA ALA A 38 -1.31 -3.90 -7.97
C ALA A 38 -1.69 -3.45 -6.54
N VAL A 39 -1.85 -4.39 -5.62
CA VAL A 39 -2.12 -4.10 -4.19
C VAL A 39 -0.96 -3.33 -3.57
N LEU A 40 0.26 -3.83 -3.72
CA LEU A 40 1.46 -3.26 -3.11
C LEU A 40 1.83 -1.91 -3.74
N GLU A 41 1.60 -1.72 -5.04
CA GLU A 41 1.69 -0.39 -5.67
C GLU A 41 0.68 0.59 -5.06
N CYS A 42 -0.55 0.14 -4.79
CA CYS A 42 -1.56 0.99 -4.18
C CYS A 42 -1.17 1.39 -2.74
N VAL A 43 -0.66 0.42 -1.97
CA VAL A 43 -0.14 0.65 -0.61
C VAL A 43 1.05 1.60 -0.62
N SER A 44 2.05 1.37 -1.49
CA SER A 44 3.21 2.24 -1.65
C SER A 44 2.79 3.68 -1.99
N ARG A 45 1.86 3.87 -2.93
CA ARG A 45 1.39 5.21 -3.29
C ARG A 45 0.57 5.87 -2.20
N LEU A 46 -0.26 5.11 -1.48
CA LEU A 46 -1.01 5.61 -0.34
C LEU A 46 -0.05 6.18 0.71
N GLU A 47 0.98 5.42 1.07
CA GLU A 47 2.01 5.86 1.99
C GLU A 47 2.68 7.15 1.51
N TYR A 48 3.09 7.20 0.24
CA TYR A 48 3.73 8.39 -0.32
C TYR A 48 2.86 9.65 -0.23
N ILE A 49 1.58 9.51 -0.57
CA ILE A 49 0.61 10.61 -0.49
C ILE A 49 0.48 11.09 0.94
N THR A 50 0.40 10.18 1.93
CA THR A 50 0.17 10.55 3.32
C THR A 50 1.42 11.05 4.05
N SER A 51 2.60 10.56 3.66
CA SER A 51 3.89 10.89 4.29
C SER A 51 4.59 12.08 3.64
N THR A 52 4.18 12.50 2.45
CA THR A 52 4.77 13.65 1.75
C THR A 52 3.81 14.85 1.76
N PRO A 53 4.05 15.88 2.60
CA PRO A 53 3.15 17.03 2.73
C PRO A 53 2.86 17.74 1.40
N ALA A 54 3.86 17.85 0.53
CA ALA A 54 3.69 18.47 -0.79
C ALA A 54 2.72 17.69 -1.68
N ILE A 55 2.70 16.36 -1.60
CA ILE A 55 1.79 15.51 -2.39
C ILE A 55 0.40 15.49 -1.75
N ALA A 56 0.31 15.32 -0.43
CA ALA A 56 -0.94 15.48 0.34
C ALA A 56 -1.61 16.83 0.01
N ALA A 57 -0.80 17.88 -0.15
CA ALA A 57 -1.29 19.21 -0.48
C ALA A 57 -1.93 19.31 -1.87
N THR A 58 -1.77 18.32 -2.74
CA THR A 58 -2.41 18.26 -4.06
C THR A 58 -3.70 17.45 -4.07
N VAL A 59 -4.00 16.69 -2.99
CA VAL A 59 -5.19 15.85 -2.94
C VAL A 59 -6.46 16.69 -3.07
N MET A 60 -7.39 16.25 -3.92
CA MET A 60 -8.67 16.95 -4.15
C MET A 60 -8.51 18.42 -4.57
N GLN A 61 -7.46 18.76 -5.33
CA GLN A 61 -7.22 20.14 -5.78
C GLN A 61 -8.47 20.73 -6.45
N GLY A 62 -8.86 21.94 -6.04
CA GLY A 62 -10.08 22.63 -6.51
C GLY A 62 -11.36 22.29 -5.72
N SER A 63 -11.31 21.38 -4.75
CA SER A 63 -12.42 21.11 -3.83
C SER A 63 -12.38 22.03 -2.61
N ASN A 64 -13.50 22.12 -1.86
CA ASN A 64 -13.53 22.88 -0.61
C ASN A 64 -12.64 22.22 0.48
N GLN A 65 -12.18 23.05 1.43
CA GLN A 65 -11.24 22.65 2.47
C GLN A 65 -11.77 21.50 3.35
N ILE A 66 -13.05 21.55 3.74
CA ILE A 66 -13.67 20.56 4.63
C ILE A 66 -13.68 19.17 3.98
N SER A 67 -14.12 19.06 2.72
CA SER A 67 -14.17 17.79 2.00
C SER A 67 -12.78 17.21 1.77
N ARG A 68 -11.81 18.07 1.48
CA ARG A 68 -10.41 17.68 1.31
C ARG A 68 -9.81 17.14 2.60
N ASP A 69 -10.00 17.85 3.72
CA ASP A 69 -9.45 17.44 5.01
C ASP A 69 -10.05 16.11 5.48
N ALA A 70 -11.35 15.89 5.24
CA ALA A 70 -12.00 14.61 5.51
C ALA A 70 -11.37 13.46 4.71
N VAL A 71 -11.10 13.65 3.41
CA VAL A 71 -10.43 12.63 2.59
C VAL A 71 -8.99 12.38 3.03
N LEU A 72 -8.23 13.43 3.34
CA LEU A 72 -6.86 13.29 3.85
C LEU A 72 -6.82 12.54 5.18
N LEU A 73 -7.77 12.80 6.08
CA LEU A 73 -7.89 12.06 7.33
C LEU A 73 -8.13 10.57 7.07
N SER A 74 -9.10 10.23 6.22
CA SER A 74 -9.37 8.82 5.91
C SER A 74 -8.21 8.13 5.18
N LEU A 75 -7.48 8.82 4.31
CA LEU A 75 -6.28 8.25 3.69
C LEU A 75 -5.20 7.93 4.73
N ARG A 76 -4.98 8.82 5.71
CA ARG A 76 -4.04 8.57 6.81
C ARG A 76 -4.46 7.39 7.69
N GLU A 77 -5.77 7.24 7.95
CA GLU A 77 -6.29 6.08 8.67
C GLU A 77 -6.00 4.77 7.92
N LEU A 78 -6.20 4.75 6.60
CA LEU A 78 -5.90 3.58 5.77
C LEU A 78 -4.39 3.28 5.68
N ALA A 79 -3.55 4.32 5.64
CA ALA A 79 -2.09 4.20 5.62
C ALA A 79 -1.51 3.63 6.94
N GLY A 80 -2.28 3.67 8.03
CA GLY A 80 -1.90 3.08 9.31
C GLY A 80 -2.18 1.58 9.38
N LYS A 81 -2.92 1.17 10.41
CA LYS A 81 -3.18 -0.25 10.74
C LYS A 81 -3.67 -1.12 9.57
N PRO A 82 -4.61 -0.67 8.70
CA PRO A 82 -5.08 -1.49 7.59
C PRO A 82 -3.96 -1.86 6.60
N THR A 83 -3.09 -0.91 6.28
CA THR A 83 -1.91 -1.15 5.45
C THR A 83 -0.91 -2.07 6.16
N GLU A 84 -0.67 -1.85 7.44
CA GLU A 84 0.25 -2.71 8.22
C GLU A 84 -0.21 -4.18 8.24
N GLN A 85 -1.52 -4.40 8.34
CA GLN A 85 -2.09 -5.73 8.39
C GLN A 85 -1.79 -6.55 7.12
N VAL A 86 -1.64 -5.90 5.96
CA VAL A 86 -1.23 -6.57 4.71
C VAL A 86 0.13 -7.25 4.86
N PHE A 87 1.10 -6.57 5.47
CA PHE A 87 2.45 -7.10 5.67
C PHE A 87 2.50 -8.13 6.80
N VAL A 88 1.78 -7.90 7.90
CA VAL A 88 1.66 -8.86 9.01
C VAL A 88 1.03 -10.17 8.51
N ASN A 89 0.05 -10.11 7.61
CA ASN A 89 -0.60 -11.29 7.04
C ASN A 89 0.30 -12.13 6.13
N SER A 90 1.51 -11.65 5.77
CA SER A 90 2.46 -12.45 4.98
C SER A 90 2.77 -13.81 5.62
N VAL A 91 2.77 -13.92 6.95
CA VAL A 91 2.96 -15.17 7.70
C VAL A 91 1.81 -16.17 7.59
N LYS A 92 0.69 -15.76 7.01
CA LYS A 92 -0.48 -16.61 6.74
C LYS A 92 -0.53 -17.09 5.29
N LEU A 93 0.25 -16.48 4.39
CA LEU A 93 0.26 -16.82 2.97
C LEU A 93 0.79 -18.23 2.71
N PRO A 94 0.17 -19.04 1.85
CA PRO A 94 0.78 -20.30 1.40
C PRO A 94 2.15 -20.11 0.75
N SER A 95 2.94 -21.18 0.65
CA SER A 95 4.33 -21.13 0.17
C SER A 95 4.47 -20.51 -1.23
N ASP A 96 3.55 -20.78 -2.15
CA ASP A 96 3.60 -20.21 -3.50
C ASP A 96 3.20 -18.72 -3.48
N SER A 97 2.10 -18.41 -2.80
CA SER A 97 1.55 -17.05 -2.67
C SER A 97 2.49 -16.08 -1.92
N VAL A 98 3.29 -16.58 -0.95
CA VAL A 98 4.30 -15.73 -0.28
C VAL A 98 5.46 -15.39 -1.20
N VAL A 99 5.88 -16.29 -2.09
CA VAL A 99 6.94 -16.00 -3.06
C VAL A 99 6.49 -14.92 -4.04
N GLU A 100 5.25 -14.99 -4.50
CA GLU A 100 4.63 -13.96 -5.35
C GLU A 100 4.55 -12.60 -4.63
N PHE A 101 4.10 -12.60 -3.36
CA PHE A 101 4.07 -11.39 -2.52
C PHE A 101 5.45 -10.73 -2.39
N PHE A 102 6.49 -11.51 -2.06
CA PHE A 102 7.86 -11.01 -1.95
C PHE A 102 8.39 -10.49 -3.29
N THR A 103 8.13 -11.22 -4.38
CA THR A 103 8.55 -10.83 -5.73
C THR A 103 7.93 -9.51 -6.15
N ALA A 104 6.62 -9.35 -5.93
CA ALA A 104 5.90 -8.11 -6.17
C ALA A 104 6.45 -6.97 -5.31
N LEU A 105 6.69 -7.19 -4.00
CA LEU A 105 7.22 -6.16 -3.12
C LEU A 105 8.64 -5.72 -3.51
N CYS A 106 9.48 -6.65 -3.96
CA CYS A 106 10.79 -6.35 -4.54
C CYS A 106 10.68 -5.48 -5.80
N GLY A 107 9.73 -5.79 -6.69
CA GLY A 107 9.44 -4.98 -7.88
C GLY A 107 9.05 -3.54 -7.51
N VAL A 108 8.09 -3.37 -6.60
CA VAL A 108 7.67 -2.05 -6.12
C VAL A 108 8.83 -1.32 -5.45
N SER A 109 9.62 -1.99 -4.62
CA SER A 109 10.81 -1.42 -3.98
C SER A 109 11.84 -0.93 -5.01
N ALA A 110 12.04 -1.65 -6.11
CA ALA A 110 12.97 -1.22 -7.15
C ALA A 110 12.48 0.06 -7.86
N GLU A 111 11.17 0.18 -8.10
CA GLU A 111 10.58 1.39 -8.67
C GLU A 111 10.59 2.59 -7.71
N GLU A 112 10.45 2.35 -6.41
CA GLU A 112 10.60 3.39 -5.37
C GLU A 112 12.02 3.97 -5.33
N LEU A 113 13.04 3.11 -5.43
CA LEU A 113 14.44 3.51 -5.37
C LEU A 113 14.90 4.31 -6.60
N LYS A 114 14.21 4.16 -7.74
CA LYS A 114 14.47 4.95 -8.98
C LYS A 114 13.94 6.38 -8.89
N GLN A 115 13.07 6.70 -7.92
CA GLN A 115 12.50 8.03 -7.77
C GLN A 115 13.53 9.03 -7.22
N THR A 116 13.26 10.32 -7.37
CA THR A 116 14.09 11.39 -6.82
C THR A 116 13.21 12.36 -6.02
N PRO A 117 13.35 12.42 -4.68
CA PRO A 117 14.24 11.61 -3.85
C PRO A 117 13.84 10.11 -3.87
N ALA A 118 14.82 9.23 -3.64
CA ALA A 118 14.57 7.80 -3.53
C ALA A 118 13.65 7.51 -2.35
N ARG A 119 12.67 6.63 -2.58
CA ARG A 119 11.77 6.14 -1.53
C ARG A 119 12.19 4.74 -1.14
N VAL A 120 12.04 4.43 0.15
CA VAL A 120 12.53 3.18 0.76
C VAL A 120 11.45 2.47 1.56
N PHE A 121 10.18 2.81 1.36
CA PHE A 121 9.07 2.27 2.13
C PHE A 121 8.94 0.75 1.93
N SER A 122 8.84 0.31 0.67
CA SER A 122 8.76 -1.13 0.36
C SER A 122 10.03 -1.87 0.75
N LEU A 123 11.20 -1.20 0.70
CA LEU A 123 12.46 -1.78 1.15
C LEU A 123 12.47 -2.05 2.66
N GLN A 124 11.95 -1.11 3.47
CA GLN A 124 11.79 -1.32 4.91
C GLN A 124 10.82 -2.47 5.18
N LYS A 125 9.70 -2.52 4.45
CA LYS A 125 8.73 -3.61 4.58
C LYS A 125 9.30 -4.97 4.21
N LEU A 126 10.20 -5.06 3.22
CA LEU A 126 10.92 -6.30 2.91
C LEU A 126 11.71 -6.82 4.12
N VAL A 127 12.37 -5.94 4.87
CA VAL A 127 13.12 -6.32 6.09
C VAL A 127 12.17 -6.86 7.16
N GLU A 128 11.05 -6.17 7.39
CA GLU A 128 10.05 -6.57 8.39
C GLU A 128 9.41 -7.92 8.07
N ILE A 129 8.93 -8.12 6.84
CA ILE A 129 8.30 -9.39 6.46
C ILE A 129 9.30 -10.54 6.42
N SER A 130 10.58 -10.28 6.11
CA SER A 130 11.63 -11.28 6.21
C SER A 130 11.78 -11.75 7.65
N TYR A 131 11.69 -10.84 8.61
CA TYR A 131 11.67 -11.18 10.03
C TYR A 131 10.43 -12.01 10.41
N TYR A 132 9.24 -11.59 9.98
CA TYR A 132 7.99 -12.31 10.26
C TYR A 132 7.99 -13.75 9.71
N ASN A 133 8.63 -13.98 8.57
CA ASN A 133 8.62 -15.27 7.88
C ASN A 133 9.82 -16.19 8.18
N MET A 134 10.79 -15.80 9.03
CA MET A 134 12.01 -16.60 9.27
C MET A 134 11.74 -18.04 9.71
N ALA A 135 10.63 -18.31 10.41
CA ALA A 135 10.26 -19.66 10.84
C ALA A 135 9.96 -20.61 9.66
N ARG A 136 9.54 -20.08 8.51
CA ARG A 136 9.26 -20.88 7.30
C ARG A 136 10.51 -21.38 6.59
N ILE A 137 11.64 -20.67 6.73
CA ILE A 137 12.92 -21.00 6.09
C ILE A 137 13.65 -22.13 6.84
N ARG A 138 13.22 -22.46 8.07
CA ARG A 138 13.88 -23.43 8.95
C ARG A 138 13.31 -24.85 8.89
N MET A 139 12.29 -25.11 8.07
CA MET A 139 11.74 -26.45 7.80
C MET A 139 12.18 -26.92 6.42
#